data_AF-A0A4Y7PNQ4-F1
#
_entry.id   AF-A0A4Y7PNQ4-F1
#
_cell.length_a   1.000
_cell.length_b   1.000
_cell.length_c   1.000
_cell.angle_alpha   90.00
_cell.angle_beta   90.00
_cell.angle_gamma   90.00
#
_symmetry.space_group_name_H-M   'P 1'
#
loop_
_entity.id
_entity.type
_entity.pdbx_description
1 polymer ?
#
loop_
_entity_poly.entity_id
_entity_poly.type
_entity_poly.pdbx_seq_one_letter_code
_entity_poly.pdbx_strand_id
1 'polypeptide(L)'
;MKFTLVPLTLALCAFAQNIAISAPTPGQSLFVGQSLMVQVQKGDTLTGSKDLAIAIAIAHCNQDPCEDHSQDLGTVLYTGPYTPQGNALQFQNISVVLPSQFPNGPAVISVAHAVLIGAGPFLGTDVANVTVNMRM
;
A
#
# COMPACT_ATOMS: atom_id res chain seq x y z
N MET A 1 50.53 10.63 7.16
CA MET A 1 49.16 10.55 7.72
C MET A 1 48.34 9.71 6.75
N LYS A 2 47.93 8.50 7.14
CA LYS A 2 47.28 7.51 6.26
C LYS A 2 45.77 7.71 6.33
N PHE A 3 45.15 8.15 5.23
CA PHE A 3 43.71 8.24 5.08
C PHE A 3 43.14 6.83 4.88
N THR A 4 42.48 6.29 5.90
CA THR A 4 41.69 5.05 5.79
C THR A 4 40.31 5.40 5.26
N LEU A 5 40.03 4.98 4.02
CA LEU A 5 38.74 5.11 3.35
C LEU A 5 37.82 3.97 3.84
N VAL A 6 36.73 4.31 4.56
CA VAL A 6 35.71 3.36 5.02
C VAL A 6 34.63 3.25 3.92
N PRO A 7 34.40 2.07 3.31
CA PRO A 7 33.29 1.91 2.38
C PRO A 7 31.97 1.72 3.14
N LEU A 8 31.10 2.73 3.07
CA LEU A 8 29.72 2.67 3.57
C LEU A 8 28.86 1.90 2.57
N THR A 9 28.64 0.61 2.79
CA THR A 9 27.75 -0.22 1.94
C THR A 9 26.29 0.04 2.29
N LEU A 10 25.57 0.77 1.44
CA LEU A 10 24.10 0.83 1.47
C LEU A 10 23.53 -0.46 0.87
N ALA A 11 23.05 -1.36 1.73
CA ALA A 11 22.20 -2.47 1.30
C ALA A 11 20.80 -1.93 0.99
N LEU A 12 20.54 -1.61 -0.29
CA LEU A 12 19.19 -1.32 -0.76
C LEU A 12 18.44 -2.65 -0.93
N CYS A 13 17.65 -3.04 0.07
CA CYS A 13 16.65 -4.09 -0.09
C CYS A 13 15.56 -3.56 -1.03
N ALA A 14 15.57 -3.99 -2.29
CA ALA A 14 14.46 -3.73 -3.20
C ALA A 14 13.29 -4.63 -2.80
N PHE A 15 12.32 -4.08 -2.07
CA PHE A 15 11.02 -4.74 -1.94
C PHE A 15 10.33 -4.70 -3.30
N ALA A 16 10.16 -5.86 -3.93
CA ALA A 16 9.37 -5.99 -5.15
C ALA A 16 7.88 -5.93 -4.77
N GLN A 17 7.35 -4.71 -4.63
CA GLN A 17 5.92 -4.48 -4.42
C GLN A 17 5.22 -4.70 -5.77
N ASN A 18 4.25 -5.62 -5.83
CA ASN A 18 3.51 -5.96 -7.06
C ASN A 18 2.29 -5.06 -7.25
N ILE A 19 2.01 -4.18 -6.30
CA ILE A 19 0.98 -3.15 -6.38
C ILE A 19 1.51 -1.80 -5.91
N ALA A 20 0.85 -0.74 -6.36
CA ALA A 20 1.06 0.62 -5.89
C ALA A 20 -0.28 1.32 -5.64
N ILE A 21 -0.30 2.28 -4.73
CA ILE A 21 -1.47 3.11 -4.47
C ILE A 21 -1.30 4.42 -5.26
N SER A 22 -2.12 4.59 -6.30
CA SER A 22 -2.09 5.80 -7.15
C SER A 22 -3.03 6.90 -6.63
N ALA A 23 -4.05 6.51 -5.85
CA ALA A 23 -4.89 7.42 -5.09
C ALA A 23 -5.32 6.74 -3.77
N PRO A 24 -5.33 7.44 -2.63
CA PRO A 24 -5.00 8.86 -2.45
C PRO A 24 -3.50 9.18 -2.63
N THR A 25 -3.17 10.46 -2.85
CA THR A 25 -1.77 10.89 -2.94
C THR A 25 -1.14 11.07 -1.55
N PRO A 26 0.19 10.94 -1.41
CA PRO A 26 0.87 11.15 -0.14
C PRO A 26 0.57 12.54 0.45
N GLY A 27 0.21 12.57 1.73
CA GLY A 27 -0.14 13.79 2.46
C GLY A 27 -1.53 14.36 2.16
N GLN A 28 -2.31 13.72 1.29
CA GLN A 28 -3.68 14.14 0.97
C GLN A 28 -4.54 14.22 2.24
N SER A 29 -5.34 15.28 2.33
CA SER A 29 -6.28 15.47 3.44
C SER A 29 -7.59 14.75 3.17
N LEU A 30 -8.01 13.91 4.11
CA LEU A 30 -9.23 13.10 4.05
C LEU A 30 -10.12 13.41 5.25
N PHE A 31 -11.42 13.22 5.09
CA PHE A 31 -12.41 13.53 6.11
C PHE A 31 -13.09 12.26 6.62
N VAL A 32 -13.27 12.16 7.93
CA VAL A 32 -13.96 11.02 8.56
C VAL A 32 -15.38 10.85 8.02
N GLY A 33 -15.83 9.61 7.90
CA GLY A 33 -17.17 9.29 7.38
C GLY A 33 -17.39 9.53 5.89
N GLN A 34 -16.41 10.10 5.16
CA GLN A 34 -16.52 10.29 3.72
C GLN A 34 -16.16 9.02 2.94
N SER A 35 -16.70 8.92 1.72
CA SER A 35 -16.27 7.94 0.75
C SER A 35 -14.91 8.34 0.20
N LEU A 36 -13.97 7.39 0.22
CA LEU A 36 -12.65 7.50 -0.37
C LEU A 36 -12.57 6.55 -1.57
N MET A 37 -12.07 7.07 -2.69
CA MET A 37 -11.65 6.24 -3.82
C MET A 37 -10.19 5.85 -3.65
N VAL A 38 -9.94 4.56 -3.44
CA VAL A 38 -8.60 3.99 -3.46
C VAL A 38 -8.36 3.41 -4.84
N GLN A 39 -7.36 3.92 -5.54
CA GLN A 39 -6.92 3.39 -6.83
C GLN A 39 -5.69 2.53 -6.58
N VAL A 40 -5.84 1.23 -6.79
CA VAL A 40 -4.77 0.25 -6.68
C VAL A 40 -4.28 -0.07 -8.09
N GLN A 41 -3.02 0.21 -8.35
CA GLN A 41 -2.36 -0.09 -9.61
C GLN A 41 -1.59 -1.40 -9.48
N LYS A 42 -1.68 -2.25 -10.49
CA LYS A 42 -0.83 -3.44 -10.62
C LYS A 42 0.54 -3.03 -11.15
N GLY A 43 1.59 -3.48 -10.48
CA GLY A 43 2.96 -3.33 -10.92
C GLY A 43 3.29 -4.26 -12.09
N ASP A 44 4.28 -3.87 -12.89
CA ASP A 44 4.77 -4.72 -13.98
C ASP A 44 5.45 -5.97 -13.44
N THR A 45 4.98 -7.15 -13.84
CA THR A 45 5.56 -8.43 -13.43
C THR A 45 6.30 -9.07 -14.61
N LEU A 46 7.61 -9.33 -14.46
CA LEU A 46 8.40 -10.03 -15.48
C LEU A 46 7.99 -11.50 -15.64
N THR A 47 7.45 -12.09 -14.59
CA THR A 47 6.87 -13.43 -14.57
C THR A 47 5.35 -13.35 -14.66
N GLY A 48 4.72 -14.36 -15.25
CA GLY A 48 3.26 -14.45 -15.25
C GLY A 48 2.71 -14.47 -13.82
N SER A 49 1.68 -13.66 -13.56
CA SER A 49 1.06 -13.50 -12.25
C SER A 49 -0.47 -13.54 -12.35
N LYS A 50 -1.12 -14.07 -11.32
CA LYS A 50 -2.58 -14.05 -11.17
C LYS A 50 -2.96 -13.48 -9.81
N ASP A 51 -3.49 -12.27 -9.84
CA ASP A 51 -4.00 -11.58 -8.66
C ASP A 51 -5.22 -12.32 -8.10
N LEU A 52 -5.30 -12.42 -6.77
CA LEU A 52 -6.38 -13.11 -6.07
C LEU A 52 -7.32 -12.13 -5.38
N ALA A 53 -6.79 -11.38 -4.41
CA ALA A 53 -7.56 -10.54 -3.53
C ALA A 53 -6.70 -9.42 -2.94
N ILE A 54 -7.38 -8.37 -2.50
CA ILE A 54 -6.78 -7.31 -1.69
C ILE A 54 -7.61 -7.02 -0.45
N ALA A 55 -6.96 -6.48 0.57
CA ALA A 55 -7.58 -5.85 1.71
C ALA A 55 -7.08 -4.41 1.82
N ILE A 56 -8.00 -3.46 1.99
CA ILE A 56 -7.68 -2.05 2.23
C ILE A 56 -7.92 -1.79 3.70
N ALA A 57 -6.94 -1.22 4.39
CA ALA A 57 -7.01 -0.91 5.79
C ALA A 57 -6.45 0.48 6.09
N ILE A 58 -6.78 1.01 7.26
CA ILE A 58 -6.30 2.30 7.75
C ILE A 58 -5.83 2.19 9.20
N ALA A 59 -4.68 2.79 9.48
CA ALA A 59 -4.11 2.91 10.82
C ALA A 59 -3.74 4.37 11.11
N HIS A 60 -3.95 4.80 12.35
CA HIS A 60 -3.53 6.13 12.80
C HIS A 60 -2.07 6.06 13.23
N CYS A 61 -1.28 7.08 12.88
CA CYS A 61 0.13 7.12 13.25
C CYS A 61 0.31 7.72 14.63
N ASN A 62 1.08 7.03 15.48
CA ASN A 62 1.41 7.54 16.81
C ASN A 62 2.66 8.43 16.82
N GLN A 63 3.44 8.44 15.74
CA GLN A 63 4.65 9.26 15.58
C GLN A 63 4.77 9.89 14.18
N ASP A 64 5.65 10.89 14.06
CA ASP A 64 5.98 11.58 12.79
C ASP A 64 7.51 11.55 12.58
N PRO A 65 8.03 10.88 11.53
CA PRO A 65 7.31 10.19 10.44
C PRO A 65 6.54 8.95 10.94
N CYS A 66 5.45 8.58 10.26
CA CYS A 66 4.62 7.41 10.62
C CYS A 66 5.45 6.14 10.82
N GLU A 67 5.06 5.33 11.80
CA GLU A 67 5.57 3.96 11.95
C GLU A 67 5.26 3.07 10.74
N ASP A 68 6.01 1.97 10.62
CA ASP A 68 5.75 0.95 9.62
C ASP A 68 4.49 0.14 9.99
N HIS A 69 3.46 0.24 9.15
CA HIS A 69 2.20 -0.49 9.29
C HIS A 69 2.13 -1.77 8.44
N SER A 70 3.24 -2.25 7.90
CA SER A 70 3.24 -3.43 7.00
C SER A 70 2.84 -4.73 7.69
N GLN A 71 2.92 -4.83 9.01
CA GLN A 71 2.54 -6.02 9.79
C GLN A 71 1.27 -5.83 10.64
N ASP A 72 0.92 -4.58 10.96
CA ASP A 72 -0.33 -4.21 11.66
C ASP A 72 -1.02 -3.09 10.88
N LEU A 73 -1.96 -3.51 10.03
CA LEU A 73 -2.63 -2.67 9.04
C LEU A 73 -3.79 -1.85 9.67
N GLY A 74 -4.13 -2.09 10.93
CA GLY A 74 -5.22 -1.41 11.62
C GLY A 74 -6.62 -1.84 11.19
N THR A 75 -7.51 -0.87 10.95
CA THR A 75 -8.92 -1.12 10.67
C THR A 75 -9.14 -1.45 9.20
N VAL A 76 -9.69 -2.64 8.91
CA VAL A 76 -10.02 -3.05 7.54
C VAL A 76 -11.25 -2.31 7.04
N LEU A 77 -11.12 -1.63 5.91
CA LEU A 77 -12.17 -0.88 5.22
C LEU A 77 -12.81 -1.68 4.07
N TYR A 78 -12.04 -2.59 3.46
CA TYR A 78 -12.49 -3.43 2.37
C TYR A 78 -11.70 -4.74 2.32
N THR A 79 -12.36 -5.81 1.87
CA THR A 79 -11.71 -7.06 1.47
C THR A 79 -12.47 -7.66 0.31
N GLY A 80 -11.77 -8.04 -0.74
CA GLY A 80 -12.42 -8.63 -1.91
C GLY A 80 -11.47 -8.98 -3.04
N PRO A 81 -12.02 -9.51 -4.15
CA PRO A 81 -11.22 -9.89 -5.31
C PRO A 81 -10.54 -8.67 -5.93
N TYR A 82 -9.32 -8.87 -6.42
CA TYR A 82 -8.55 -7.88 -7.16
C TYR A 82 -8.46 -8.31 -8.63
N THR A 83 -9.12 -7.55 -9.49
CA THR A 83 -9.23 -7.80 -10.93
C THR A 83 -8.90 -6.52 -11.69
N PRO A 84 -7.64 -6.05 -11.65
CA PRO A 84 -7.24 -4.80 -12.29
C PRO A 84 -7.50 -4.87 -13.80
N GLN A 85 -8.00 -3.77 -14.35
CA GLN A 85 -8.33 -3.64 -15.77
C GLN A 85 -7.43 -2.61 -16.43
N GLY A 86 -7.12 -2.81 -17.71
CA GLY A 86 -6.27 -1.91 -18.49
C GLY A 86 -5.28 -2.67 -19.37
N ASN A 87 -4.74 -1.97 -20.38
CA ASN A 87 -3.76 -2.53 -21.30
C ASN A 87 -2.33 -2.26 -20.83
N ALA A 88 -1.93 -0.98 -20.76
CA ALA A 88 -0.56 -0.58 -20.39
C ALA A 88 -0.40 -0.30 -18.90
N LEU A 89 -1.44 0.26 -18.25
CA LEU A 89 -1.48 0.49 -16.81
C LEU A 89 -2.76 -0.17 -16.30
N GLN A 90 -2.61 -1.28 -15.61
CA GLN A 90 -3.74 -2.01 -15.04
C GLN A 90 -4.02 -1.47 -13.64
N PHE A 91 -5.27 -1.09 -13.36
CA PHE A 91 -5.66 -0.60 -12.05
C PHE A 91 -7.08 -1.01 -11.71
N GLN A 92 -7.44 -0.88 -10.43
CA GLN A 92 -8.80 -1.04 -9.94
C GLN A 92 -9.12 0.11 -8.99
N ASN A 93 -10.29 0.70 -9.21
CA ASN A 93 -10.85 1.74 -8.37
C ASN A 93 -11.81 1.11 -7.36
N ILE A 94 -11.56 1.32 -6.08
CA ILE A 94 -12.34 0.74 -4.99
C ILE A 94 -12.83 1.87 -4.11
N SER A 95 -14.16 1.96 -3.95
CA SER A 95 -14.77 2.91 -3.03
C SER A 95 -14.85 2.29 -1.65
N VAL A 96 -14.26 2.96 -0.66
CA VAL A 96 -14.32 2.58 0.75
C VAL A 96 -14.89 3.75 1.55
N VAL A 97 -15.50 3.45 2.69
CA VAL A 97 -16.01 4.49 3.60
C VAL A 97 -15.04 4.62 4.76
N LEU A 98 -14.54 5.84 4.99
CA LEU A 98 -13.69 6.11 6.14
C LEU A 98 -14.51 6.03 7.43
N PRO A 99 -13.95 5.47 8.52
CA PRO A 99 -14.65 5.38 9.79
C PRO A 99 -15.06 6.77 10.28
N SER A 100 -16.30 6.91 10.76
CA SER A 100 -16.84 8.18 11.25
C SER A 100 -16.19 8.65 12.55
N GLN A 101 -15.58 7.72 13.29
CA GLN A 101 -14.79 7.98 14.48
C GLN A 101 -13.37 7.53 14.22
N PHE A 102 -12.51 8.48 13.84
CA PHE A 102 -11.09 8.23 13.61
C PHE A 102 -10.27 9.41 14.15
N PRO A 103 -9.11 9.20 14.76
CA PRO A 103 -8.31 10.31 15.28
C PRO A 103 -7.81 11.24 14.16
N ASN A 104 -7.78 12.54 14.44
CA ASN A 104 -7.19 13.51 13.51
C ASN A 104 -5.67 13.36 13.44
N GLY A 105 -5.09 13.74 12.31
CA GLY A 105 -3.64 13.75 12.10
C GLY A 105 -3.15 12.70 11.10
N PRO A 106 -1.84 12.37 11.11
CA PRO A 106 -1.26 11.46 10.14
C PRO A 106 -1.83 10.05 10.31
N ALA A 107 -2.14 9.41 9.18
CA ALA A 107 -2.62 8.06 9.10
C ALA A 107 -1.99 7.35 7.89
N VAL A 108 -1.92 6.03 7.94
CA VAL A 108 -1.48 5.21 6.80
C VAL A 108 -2.67 4.44 6.28
N ILE A 109 -2.87 4.50 4.97
CA ILE A 109 -3.72 3.57 4.24
C ILE A 109 -2.83 2.49 3.66
N SER A 110 -3.17 1.25 3.96
CA SER A 110 -2.44 0.08 3.54
C SER A 110 -3.31 -0.79 2.63
N VAL A 111 -2.71 -1.31 1.57
CA VAL A 111 -3.33 -2.31 0.69
C VAL A 111 -2.51 -3.57 0.77
N ALA A 112 -3.05 -4.59 1.44
CA ALA A 112 -2.49 -5.93 1.42
C ALA A 112 -2.97 -6.68 0.18
N HIS A 113 -2.06 -7.36 -0.50
CA HIS A 113 -2.29 -8.01 -1.77
C HIS A 113 -1.82 -9.47 -1.74
N ALA A 114 -2.65 -10.36 -2.29
CA ALA A 114 -2.33 -11.77 -2.46
C ALA A 114 -2.35 -12.15 -3.95
N VAL A 115 -1.28 -12.80 -4.40
CA VAL A 115 -1.03 -13.11 -5.81
C VAL A 115 -0.40 -14.49 -5.98
N LEU A 116 -0.67 -15.15 -7.09
CA LEU A 116 0.04 -16.35 -7.52
C LEU A 116 1.07 -15.98 -8.59
N ILE A 117 2.33 -16.38 -8.40
CA ILE A 117 3.44 -15.98 -9.27
C ILE A 117 4.10 -17.21 -9.90
N GLY A 118 4.37 -17.14 -11.21
CA GLY A 118 5.12 -18.16 -11.96
C GLY A 118 4.27 -19.27 -12.60
N ALA A 119 4.93 -20.13 -13.38
CA ALA A 119 4.28 -21.25 -14.09
C ALA A 119 3.97 -22.45 -13.18
N GLY A 120 4.75 -22.64 -12.12
CA GLY A 120 4.38 -23.44 -10.95
C GLY A 120 3.99 -22.48 -9.83
N PRO A 121 2.72 -22.03 -9.76
CA PRO A 121 2.34 -20.85 -9.00
C PRO A 121 2.60 -21.04 -7.50
N PHE A 122 3.34 -20.12 -6.90
CA PHE A 122 3.48 -19.98 -5.45
C PHE A 122 2.76 -18.73 -4.96
N LEU A 123 2.36 -18.72 -3.68
CA LEU A 123 1.70 -17.57 -3.06
C LEU A 123 2.73 -16.48 -2.79
N GLY A 124 2.49 -15.31 -3.36
CA GLY A 124 3.13 -14.05 -3.01
C GLY A 124 2.15 -13.17 -2.23
N THR A 125 2.70 -12.44 -1.26
CA THR A 125 1.96 -11.42 -0.52
C THR A 125 2.81 -10.16 -0.42
N ASP A 126 2.19 -9.02 -0.66
CA ASP A 126 2.84 -7.72 -0.55
C ASP A 126 1.87 -6.67 0.00
N VAL A 127 2.43 -5.60 0.58
CA VAL A 127 1.67 -4.50 1.16
C VAL A 127 2.19 -3.19 0.57
N ALA A 128 1.28 -2.39 0.03
CA ALA A 128 1.56 -1.01 -0.35
C ALA A 128 0.98 -0.05 0.68
N ASN A 129 1.71 1.01 1.03
CA ASN A 129 1.33 1.98 2.05
C ASN A 129 1.34 3.39 1.46
N VAL A 130 0.38 4.22 1.88
CA VAL A 130 0.39 5.67 1.62
C VAL A 130 0.02 6.44 2.88
N THR A 131 0.80 7.45 3.21
CA THR A 131 0.52 8.35 4.33
C THR A 131 -0.46 9.44 3.89
N VAL A 132 -1.48 9.67 4.69
CA VAL A 132 -2.53 10.68 4.49
C VAL A 132 -2.76 11.47 5.78
N ASN A 133 -3.52 12.56 5.70
CA ASN A 133 -3.90 13.35 6.87
C ASN A 133 -5.40 13.29 7.10
N MET A 134 -5.82 12.77 8.25
CA MET A 134 -7.21 12.65 8.65
C MET A 134 -7.70 13.92 9.34
N ARG A 135 -8.91 14.36 8.95
CA ARG A 135 -9.62 15.52 9.49
C ARG A 135 -11.10 15.22 9.74
N MET A 136 -11.72 16.09 10.54
CA MET A 136 -13.16 16.12 10.80
C MET A 136 -13.87 17.11 9.88
#